data_AF-B0TG03-F1
#
_entry.id   AF-B0TG03-F1
#
_cell.length_a   1.000
_cell.length_b   1.000
_cell.length_c   1.000
_cell.angle_alpha   90.00
_cell.angle_beta   90.00
_cell.angle_gamma   90.00
#
_symmetry.space_group_name_H-M   'P 1'
#
loop_
_entity.id
_entity.type
_entity.pdbx_description
1 polymer ?
#
loop_
_entity_poly.entity_id
_entity_poly.type
_entity_poly.pdbx_seq_one_letter_code
_entity_poly.pdbx_strand_id
1 'polypeptide(L)' 'MSETMEKCPIYAHLESRYAPDIDFIMNRYGVPDWQAICNEVCPNVLGYYEGTADGRCAIRLRMLRIED' A
#
# COMPACT_ATOMS: atom_id res chain seq x y z
N MET A 1 3.89 7.59 -23.63
CA MET A 1 2.59 7.67 -22.94
C MET A 1 2.92 7.66 -21.46
N SER A 2 2.64 8.77 -20.77
CA SER A 2 3.09 8.99 -19.39
C SER A 2 2.16 8.24 -18.45
N GLU A 3 2.52 7.02 -18.05
CA GLU A 3 1.83 6.26 -17.01
C GLU A 3 2.19 6.84 -15.64
N THR A 4 1.73 8.06 -15.36
CA THR A 4 1.58 8.49 -13.97
C THR A 4 0.36 7.77 -13.43
N MET A 5 0.53 6.51 -13.03
CA MET A 5 -0.42 5.85 -12.13
C MET A 5 -0.51 6.74 -10.89
N GLU A 6 -1.62 7.45 -10.75
CA GLU A 6 -1.85 8.34 -9.63
C GLU A 6 -1.82 7.50 -8.35
N LYS A 7 -0.73 7.67 -7.58
CA LYS A 7 -0.50 6.98 -6.31
C LYS A 7 -1.73 7.19 -5.45
N CYS A 8 -2.31 6.11 -4.91
CA CYS A 8 -3.45 6.28 -4.02
C CYS A 8 -3.04 7.11 -2.78
N PRO A 9 -3.95 7.90 -2.18
CA PRO A 9 -3.59 8.78 -1.06
C PRO A 9 -2.90 8.07 0.11
N ILE A 10 -3.28 6.81 0.36
CA ILE A 10 -2.67 5.97 1.39
C ILE A 10 -1.23 5.63 1.03
N TYR A 11 -0.97 5.28 -0.23
CA TYR A 11 0.38 5.01 -0.70
C TYR A 11 1.27 6.23 -0.45
N ALA A 12 0.84 7.42 -0.86
CA ALA A 12 1.62 8.65 -0.68
C ALA A 12 1.89 8.95 0.80
N HIS A 13 0.89 8.70 1.66
CA HIS A 13 1.04 8.84 3.10
C HIS A 13 2.07 7.86 3.66
N LEU A 14 1.95 6.57 3.32
CA LEU A 14 2.84 5.52 3.81
C LEU A 14 4.27 5.69 3.30
N GLU A 15 4.45 6.03 2.03
CA GLU A 15 5.74 6.33 1.42
C GLU A 15 6.48 7.43 2.21
N SER A 16 5.79 8.50 2.61
CA SER A 16 6.44 9.58 3.37
C SER A 16 6.73 9.22 4.84
N ARG A 17 5.88 8.41 5.47
CA ARG A 17 5.90 8.16 6.92
C ARG A 17 6.72 6.94 7.31
N TYR A 18 6.83 5.95 6.43
CA TYR A 18 7.42 4.65 6.67
C TYR A 18 8.58 4.35 5.70
N ALA A 19 9.20 5.38 5.11
CA ALA A 19 10.34 5.23 4.22
C ALA A 19 11.44 4.28 4.75
N PRO A 20 11.84 4.34 6.04
CA PRO A 20 12.84 3.40 6.57
C PRO A 20 12.40 1.93 6.54
N ASP A 21 11.12 1.66 6.81
CA ASP A 21 10.57 0.31 6.80
C ASP A 21 10.45 -0.21 5.37
N ILE A 22 10.02 0.66 4.45
CA ILE A 22 9.93 0.36 3.01
C ILE A 22 11.33 0.01 2.49
N ASP A 23 12.33 0.85 2.76
CA ASP A 23 13.72 0.59 2.37
C ASP A 23 14.25 -0.71 2.97
N PHE A 24 13.94 -0.99 4.24
CA PHE A 24 14.32 -2.25 4.87
C PHE A 24 13.72 -3.46 4.16
N ILE A 25 12.43 -3.42 3.84
CA ILE A 25 11.71 -4.49 3.14
C ILE A 25 12.25 -4.66 1.71
N MET A 26 12.44 -3.56 0.98
CA MET A 26 13.01 -3.58 -0.37
C MET A 26 14.38 -4.25 -0.38
N ASN A 27 15.27 -3.88 0.55
CA ASN A 27 16.60 -4.46 0.65
C ASN A 27 16.59 -5.92 1.13
N ARG A 28 15.69 -6.25 2.07
CA ARG A 28 15.58 -7.60 2.64
C ARG A 28 15.01 -8.62 1.65
N TYR A 29 14.01 -8.21 0.87
CA TYR A 29 13.25 -9.12 -0.01
C TYR A 29 13.53 -8.90 -1.50
N GLY A 30 14.28 -7.85 -1.88
CA GLY A 30 14.58 -7.53 -3.28
C GLY A 30 13.34 -7.13 -4.08
N VAL A 31 12.32 -6.55 -3.41
CA VAL A 31 11.04 -6.18 -4.02
C VAL A 31 11.00 -4.68 -4.32
N PRO A 32 10.20 -4.26 -5.31
CA PRO A 32 9.96 -2.83 -5.56
C PRO A 32 9.16 -2.19 -4.42
N ASP A 33 9.29 -0.87 -4.31
CA ASP A 33 8.64 0.01 -3.33
C ASP A 33 7.13 -0.23 -3.21
N TRP A 34 6.40 -0.32 -4.33
CA TRP A 34 4.96 -0.51 -4.33
C TRP A 34 4.55 -1.85 -3.74
N GLN A 35 5.37 -2.88 -3.95
CA GLN A 35 5.12 -4.20 -3.41
C GLN A 35 5.43 -4.23 -1.90
N ALA A 36 6.53 -3.60 -1.48
CA ALA A 36 6.84 -3.41 -0.06
C ALA A 36 5.71 -2.64 0.65
N ILE A 37 5.21 -1.57 0.05
CA ILE A 37 4.13 -0.76 0.63
C ILE A 37 2.83 -1.56 0.67
N CYS A 38 2.38 -2.12 -0.44
CA CYS A 38 1.04 -2.72 -0.53
C CYS A 38 0.93 -4.07 0.20
N ASN A 39 1.99 -4.87 0.22
CA ASN A 39 1.93 -6.23 0.75
C ASN A 39 2.46 -6.36 2.18
N GLU A 40 3.27 -5.42 2.65
CA GLU A 40 3.89 -5.49 3.98
C GLU A 40 3.49 -4.29 4.84
N VAL A 41 3.72 -3.05 4.37
CA VAL A 41 3.50 -1.85 5.20
C VAL A 41 2.00 -1.52 5.37
N CYS A 42 1.21 -1.45 4.28
CA CYS A 42 -0.25 -1.20 4.33
C CYS A 42 -0.94 -2.18 5.29
N PRO A 43 -0.75 -3.52 5.18
CA PRO A 43 -1.38 -4.45 6.09
C PRO A 43 -0.87 -4.37 7.53
N ASN A 44 0.42 -4.10 7.76
CA ASN A 44 0.93 -3.97 9.13
C ASN A 44 0.44 -2.70 9.84
N VAL A 45 0.31 -1.58 9.12
CA VAL A 45 -0.13 -0.30 9.69
C VAL A 45 -1.65 -0.24 9.83
N LEU A 46 -2.39 -0.75 8.84
CA LEU A 46 -3.83 -0.57 8.72
C LEU A 46 -4.66 -1.83 9.02
N GLY A 47 -4.00 -2.99 9.15
CA GLY A 47 -4.62 -4.30 9.34
C GLY A 47 -4.93 -5.01 8.01
N TYR A 48 -4.92 -6.35 8.06
CA TYR A 48 -5.26 -7.21 6.93
C TYR A 48 -6.78 -7.22 6.67
N TYR A 49 -7.16 -7.31 5.39
CA TYR A 49 -8.46 -7.85 4.99
C TYR A 49 -8.19 -9.01 4.05
N GLU A 50 -8.31 -10.24 4.56
CA GLU A 50 -8.01 -11.49 3.84
C GLU A 50 -8.93 -11.78 2.62
N GLY A 51 -9.77 -10.83 2.22
CA GLY A 51 -10.88 -11.06 1.30
C GLY A 51 -10.71 -10.59 -0.14
N THR A 52 -9.58 -9.99 -0.56
CA THR A 52 -9.48 -9.44 -1.92
C THR A 52 -8.26 -9.89 -2.69
N ALA A 53 -8.52 -10.62 -3.78
CA ALA A 53 -7.55 -11.06 -4.79
C ALA A 53 -7.03 -9.92 -5.68
N ASP A 54 -7.67 -8.75 -5.61
CA ASP A 54 -7.30 -7.55 -6.36
C ASP A 54 -6.48 -6.69 -5.39
N GLY A 55 -5.22 -6.38 -5.69
CA GLY A 55 -4.23 -5.71 -4.80
C GLY A 55 -4.57 -4.28 -4.33
N ARG A 56 -5.86 -3.95 -4.23
CA ARG A 56 -6.41 -2.71 -3.68
C ARG A 56 -6.47 -2.88 -2.16
N CYS A 57 -5.69 -2.07 -1.43
CA CYS A 57 -5.59 -2.13 0.02
C CYS A 57 -6.99 -2.13 0.68
N ALA A 58 -7.16 -2.93 1.75
CA ALA A 58 -8.39 -3.12 2.53
C ALA A 58 -9.14 -1.81 2.86
N ILE A 59 -8.40 -0.71 3.03
CA ILE A 59 -8.95 0.60 3.32
C ILE A 59 -9.64 1.23 2.11
N ARG A 60 -9.19 1.00 0.87
CA ARG A 60 -9.89 1.52 -0.32
C ARG A 60 -11.30 0.94 -0.39
N LEU A 61 -11.49 -0.32 0.02
CA LEU A 61 -12.81 -0.95 0.15
C LEU A 61 -13.60 -0.46 1.37
N ARG A 62 -12.96 -0.18 2.51
CA ARG A 62 -13.63 0.42 3.68
C ARG A 62 -14.06 1.87 3.45
N MET A 63 -13.24 2.68 2.78
CA MET A 63 -13.57 4.07 2.43
C MET A 63 -14.65 4.15 1.36
N LEU A 64 -14.60 3.30 0.32
CA LEU A 64 -15.69 3.18 -0.66
C LEU A 64 -17.02 2.72 -0.02
N ARG A 65 -16.97 2.00 1.11
CA ARG A 65 -18.18 1.60 1.87
C ARG A 65 -18.75 2.71 2.76
N ILE A 66 -18.05 3.81 2.97
CA ILE A 66 -18.52 4.93 3.81
C ILE A 66 -19.25 5.99 2.97
N GLU A 67 -19.27 5.86 1.64
CA GLU A 67 -19.97 6.77 0.72
C GLU A 67 -21.39 6.31 0.29
N ASP A 68 -22.00 5.34 0.99
CA ASP A 68 -23.43 4.97 0.88
C ASP A 68 -24.19 5.25 2.18
#